data_AF-A0A7S4FJE4-F1
#
_entry.id   AF-A0A7S4FJE4-F1
#
_cell.length_a   1.000
_cell.length_b   1.000
_cell.length_c   1.000
_cell.angle_alpha   90.00
_cell.angle_beta   90.00
_cell.angle_gamma   90.00
#
_symmetry.space_group_name_H-M   'P 1'
#
loop_
_entity.id
_entity.type
_entity.pdbx_description
1 polymer ?
#
loop_
_entity_poly.entity_id
_entity_poly.type
_entity_poly.pdbx_seq_one_letter_code
_entity_poly.pdbx_strand_id
1 'polypeptide(L)'
;VGGILEEHMYKESNILAPTSPFPLARPMSVDHHGDPQYVLLQPFLSHEDGSVSFFADATTGDHVSLAAGNKKSVQRKIRRMFSNFLTRPPLKPERVKGFMATMCVVHCILLPEDLPKLCKDLASDLKNKPFMGGQTFGEQGRFSNGVIGHGNLMVAAIAFAVDTQDDDEEVVVPPPAGEVTIVFAQPQGSKRLWQTHNADMQCAVQVMVS
;
A
#
# COMPACT_ATOMS: atom_id res chain seq x y z
N VAL A 1 15.02 8.92 -28.33
CA VAL A 1 14.10 8.90 -27.17
C VAL A 1 12.92 9.77 -27.57
N GLY A 2 11.68 9.34 -27.34
CA GLY A 2 10.48 10.05 -27.76
C GLY A 2 9.34 9.86 -26.74
N GLY A 3 8.22 10.53 -26.96
CA GLY A 3 7.06 10.48 -26.04
C GLY A 3 7.18 11.47 -24.90
N ILE A 4 6.62 11.15 -23.73
CA ILE A 4 6.47 12.10 -22.60
C ILE A 4 7.80 12.65 -22.05
N LEU A 5 8.94 12.05 -22.40
CA LEU A 5 10.27 12.48 -21.95
C LEU A 5 11.02 13.32 -22.99
N GLU A 6 10.53 13.44 -24.21
CA GLU A 6 11.27 14.06 -25.32
C GLU A 6 11.73 15.49 -24.99
N GLU A 7 10.84 16.30 -24.42
CA GLU A 7 11.16 17.66 -24.01
C GLU A 7 12.03 17.75 -22.74
N HIS A 8 12.19 16.63 -22.02
CA HIS A 8 12.94 16.55 -20.77
C HIS A 8 14.35 15.97 -20.93
N MET A 9 14.65 15.33 -22.06
CA MET A 9 15.97 14.76 -22.31
C MET A 9 17.04 15.85 -22.42
N TYR A 10 18.25 15.53 -21.96
CA TYR A 10 19.44 16.39 -22.05
C TYR A 10 19.31 17.74 -21.33
N LYS A 11 18.51 17.78 -20.26
CA LYS A 11 18.44 18.92 -19.33
C LYS A 11 18.08 18.44 -17.94
N GLU A 12 18.44 19.20 -16.92
CA GLU A 12 17.97 18.92 -15.56
C GLU A 12 16.47 19.20 -15.46
N SER A 13 15.66 18.14 -15.33
CA SER A 13 14.20 18.30 -15.27
C SER A 13 13.55 17.27 -14.37
N ASN A 14 12.66 17.76 -13.49
CA ASN A 14 11.78 16.93 -12.70
C ASN A 14 10.76 16.26 -13.65
N ILE A 15 10.85 14.95 -13.76
CA ILE A 15 9.99 14.12 -14.62
C ILE A 15 9.05 13.23 -13.80
N LEU A 16 8.94 13.48 -12.50
CA LEU A 16 8.18 12.62 -11.59
C LEU A 16 6.71 12.52 -11.99
N ALA A 17 6.03 13.67 -12.08
CA ALA A 17 4.61 13.73 -12.42
C ALA A 17 4.30 13.11 -13.80
N PRO A 18 4.98 13.47 -14.90
CA PRO A 18 4.66 12.90 -16.22
C PRO A 18 4.96 11.40 -16.31
N THR A 19 5.97 10.89 -15.59
CA THR A 19 6.32 9.45 -15.61
C THR A 19 5.59 8.60 -14.57
N SER A 20 4.92 9.21 -13.59
CA SER A 20 4.18 8.51 -12.53
C SER A 20 3.16 7.46 -13.03
N PRO A 21 2.45 7.65 -14.15
CA PRO A 21 1.55 6.62 -14.69
C PRO A 21 2.27 5.47 -15.40
N PHE A 22 3.57 5.62 -15.68
CA PHE A 22 4.37 4.74 -16.52
C PHE A 22 5.74 4.38 -15.90
N PRO A 23 5.79 3.84 -14.67
CA PRO A 23 7.06 3.44 -14.06
C PRO A 23 7.67 2.24 -14.80
N LEU A 24 8.98 2.05 -14.66
CA LEU A 24 9.59 0.77 -15.04
C LEU A 24 9.33 -0.26 -13.94
N ALA A 25 9.24 -1.53 -14.31
CA ALA A 25 8.96 -2.64 -13.42
C ALA A 25 9.98 -3.76 -13.64
N ARG A 26 10.66 -4.15 -12.56
CA ARG A 26 11.57 -5.29 -12.54
C ARG A 26 10.92 -6.46 -11.79
N PRO A 27 10.93 -7.69 -12.35
CA PRO A 27 10.44 -8.86 -11.63
C PRO A 27 11.16 -9.01 -10.28
N MET A 28 10.39 -9.24 -9.21
CA MET A 28 10.92 -9.35 -7.85
C MET A 28 10.61 -10.71 -7.23
N SER A 29 9.36 -11.17 -7.32
CA SER A 29 8.97 -12.49 -6.83
C SER A 29 7.65 -12.93 -7.45
N VAL A 30 7.10 -14.03 -6.96
CA VAL A 30 5.75 -14.51 -7.28
C VAL A 30 4.99 -14.62 -5.96
N ASP A 31 3.74 -14.18 -5.96
CA ASP A 31 2.92 -14.28 -4.76
C ASP A 31 2.40 -15.71 -4.50
N HIS A 32 1.69 -15.88 -3.40
CA HIS A 32 1.14 -17.18 -2.98
C HIS A 32 0.04 -17.72 -3.90
N HIS A 33 -0.45 -16.92 -4.85
CA HIS A 33 -1.41 -17.30 -5.87
C HIS A 33 -0.76 -17.56 -7.23
N GLY A 34 0.57 -17.40 -7.35
CA GLY A 34 1.26 -17.53 -8.63
C GLY A 34 1.31 -16.23 -9.44
N ASP A 35 0.83 -15.11 -8.92
CA ASP A 35 0.88 -13.82 -9.63
C ASP A 35 2.28 -13.19 -9.51
N PRO A 36 2.89 -12.70 -10.61
CA PRO A 36 4.19 -12.05 -10.56
C PRO A 36 4.11 -10.72 -9.80
N GLN A 37 5.07 -10.52 -8.91
CA GLN A 37 5.28 -9.28 -8.16
C GLN A 37 6.49 -8.54 -8.73
N TYR A 38 6.32 -7.23 -8.92
CA TYR A 38 7.33 -6.36 -9.50
C TYR A 38 7.70 -5.26 -8.52
N VAL A 39 8.99 -4.93 -8.47
CA VAL A 39 9.46 -3.67 -7.88
C VAL A 39 9.42 -2.60 -8.95
N LEU A 40 8.91 -1.42 -8.60
CA LEU A 40 8.87 -0.27 -9.48
C LEU A 40 10.16 0.54 -9.38
N LEU A 41 10.66 0.92 -10.54
CA LEU A 41 11.70 1.92 -10.70
C LEU A 41 11.00 3.15 -11.27
N GLN A 42 10.67 4.08 -10.37
CA GLN A 42 9.97 5.31 -10.71
C GLN A 42 11.00 6.38 -11.10
N PRO A 43 11.01 6.86 -12.37
CA PRO A 43 11.81 8.00 -12.76
C PRO A 43 11.37 9.26 -12.00
N PHE A 44 12.32 10.10 -11.62
CA PHE A 44 12.00 11.40 -11.00
C PHE A 44 12.83 12.57 -11.51
N LEU A 45 14.03 12.31 -12.05
CA LEU A 45 14.92 13.35 -12.56
C LEU A 45 15.58 12.90 -13.86
N SER A 46 15.61 13.80 -14.85
CA SER A 46 16.44 13.68 -16.05
C SER A 46 17.64 14.60 -15.92
N HIS A 47 18.75 14.23 -16.57
CA HIS A 47 20.03 14.92 -16.50
C HIS A 47 20.48 15.44 -17.88
N GLU A 48 21.42 16.37 -17.87
CA GLU A 48 22.01 16.97 -19.08
C GLU A 48 22.74 15.95 -19.97
N ASP A 49 23.33 14.91 -19.37
CA ASP A 49 23.99 13.82 -20.09
C ASP A 49 22.99 12.79 -20.69
N GLY A 50 21.69 13.02 -20.49
CA GLY A 50 20.62 12.14 -20.93
C GLY A 50 20.36 10.95 -20.00
N SER A 51 21.04 10.86 -18.86
CA SER A 51 20.72 9.87 -17.83
C SER A 51 19.44 10.23 -17.07
N VAL A 52 18.90 9.23 -16.35
CA VAL A 52 17.66 9.37 -15.57
C VAL A 52 17.87 8.75 -14.19
N SER A 53 17.48 9.48 -13.14
CA SER A 53 17.46 8.97 -11.77
C SER A 53 16.10 8.37 -11.40
N PHE A 54 16.17 7.30 -10.61
CA PHE A 54 15.03 6.52 -10.14
C PHE A 54 15.04 6.43 -8.61
N PHE A 55 13.88 6.22 -7.99
CA PHE A 55 13.78 5.95 -6.55
C PHE A 55 14.26 4.56 -6.11
N ALA A 56 14.76 3.75 -7.05
CA ALA A 56 15.28 2.41 -6.79
C ALA A 56 16.47 2.12 -7.71
N ASP A 57 17.40 1.30 -7.23
CA ASP A 57 18.58 0.93 -7.98
C ASP A 57 18.25 0.02 -9.17
N ALA A 58 18.87 0.31 -10.31
CA ALA A 58 18.91 -0.52 -11.50
C ALA A 58 20.34 -0.97 -11.77
N THR A 59 20.53 -2.23 -12.12
CA THR A 59 21.84 -2.78 -12.52
C THR A 59 21.85 -3.10 -14.01
N THR A 60 22.98 -2.92 -14.67
CA THR A 60 23.15 -3.38 -16.05
C THR A 60 22.84 -4.87 -16.15
N GLY A 61 21.99 -5.24 -17.10
CA GLY A 61 21.49 -6.61 -17.27
C GLY A 61 20.12 -6.86 -16.63
N ASP A 62 19.57 -5.91 -15.87
CA ASP A 62 18.19 -6.00 -15.40
C ASP A 62 17.19 -6.04 -16.57
N HIS A 63 16.27 -7.00 -16.50
CA HIS A 63 15.11 -7.04 -17.37
C HIS A 63 13.99 -6.19 -16.77
N VAL A 64 13.70 -5.06 -17.42
CA VAL A 64 12.64 -4.14 -17.01
C VAL A 64 11.54 -4.04 -18.07
N SER A 65 10.32 -3.89 -17.59
CA SER A 65 9.13 -3.66 -18.42
C SER A 65 8.55 -2.28 -18.12
N LEU A 66 7.98 -1.60 -19.11
CA LEU A 66 7.17 -0.42 -18.85
C LEU A 66 5.84 -0.87 -18.24
N ALA A 67 5.58 -0.49 -16.99
CA ALA A 67 4.30 -0.75 -16.35
C ALA A 67 3.29 0.33 -16.71
N ALA A 68 2.04 -0.06 -16.90
CA ALA A 68 0.92 0.85 -17.08
C ALA A 68 -0.23 0.44 -16.17
N GLY A 69 -0.76 1.40 -15.42
CA GLY A 69 -1.97 1.20 -14.63
C GLY A 69 -3.21 1.30 -15.51
N ASN A 70 -4.18 0.38 -15.35
CA ASN A 70 -5.51 0.55 -15.91
C ASN A 70 -6.52 0.80 -14.79
N LYS A 71 -7.45 1.74 -15.02
CA LYS A 71 -8.44 2.20 -14.02
C LYS A 71 -9.17 1.04 -13.33
N LYS A 72 -9.67 0.07 -14.12
CA LYS A 72 -10.40 -1.10 -13.60
C LYS A 72 -9.55 -1.98 -12.68
N SER A 73 -8.28 -2.18 -13.02
CA SER A 73 -7.37 -3.01 -12.23
C SER A 73 -6.90 -2.31 -10.96
N VAL A 74 -6.74 -0.99 -11.00
CA VAL A 74 -6.54 -0.17 -9.80
C VAL A 74 -7.70 -0.36 -8.83
N GLN A 75 -8.94 -0.08 -9.27
CA GLN A 75 -10.14 -0.20 -8.42
C GLN A 75 -10.28 -1.62 -7.86
N ARG A 76 -10.11 -2.64 -8.71
CA ARG A 76 -10.17 -4.05 -8.30
C ARG A 76 -9.12 -4.40 -7.25
N LYS A 77 -7.89 -3.89 -7.40
CA LYS A 77 -6.78 -4.18 -6.47
C LYS A 77 -7.03 -3.55 -5.10
N ILE A 78 -7.51 -2.31 -5.06
CA ILE A 78 -7.86 -1.63 -3.82
C ILE A 78 -8.98 -2.39 -3.09
N ARG A 79 -10.07 -2.72 -3.79
CA ARG A 79 -11.19 -3.49 -3.20
C ARG A 79 -10.74 -4.86 -2.69
N ARG A 80 -9.98 -5.62 -3.49
CA ARG A 80 -9.42 -6.92 -3.11
C ARG A 80 -8.59 -6.84 -1.82
N MET A 81 -7.79 -5.78 -1.67
CA MET A 81 -6.99 -5.58 -0.46
C MET A 81 -7.87 -5.44 0.79
N PHE A 82 -8.92 -4.61 0.74
CA PHE A 82 -9.85 -4.45 1.87
C PHE A 82 -10.67 -5.72 2.14
N SER A 83 -11.11 -6.43 1.09
CA SER A 83 -11.77 -7.73 1.26
C SER A 83 -10.86 -8.73 1.97
N ASN A 84 -9.56 -8.74 1.64
CA ASN A 84 -8.59 -9.63 2.28
C ASN A 84 -8.43 -9.35 3.79
N PHE A 85 -8.67 -8.12 4.28
CA PHE A 85 -8.71 -7.87 5.73
C PHE A 85 -9.85 -8.65 6.39
N LEU A 86 -11.05 -8.58 5.79
CA LEU A 86 -12.25 -9.22 6.34
C LEU A 86 -12.19 -10.75 6.29
N THR A 87 -11.34 -11.34 5.45
CA THR A 87 -11.24 -12.79 5.31
C THR A 87 -10.03 -13.40 5.99
N ARG A 88 -9.16 -12.59 6.64
CA ARG A 88 -7.88 -13.06 7.15
C ARG A 88 -7.89 -13.29 8.66
N PRO A 89 -7.72 -14.54 9.14
CA PRO A 89 -7.58 -14.83 10.57
C PRO A 89 -6.38 -14.12 11.20
N PRO A 90 -6.44 -13.75 12.50
CA PRO A 90 -7.55 -13.98 13.43
C PRO A 90 -8.67 -12.92 13.37
N LEU A 91 -8.62 -11.99 12.41
CA LEU A 91 -9.54 -10.86 12.38
C LEU A 91 -10.95 -11.34 12.01
N LYS A 92 -11.89 -11.24 12.96
CA LYS A 92 -13.32 -11.43 12.72
C LYS A 92 -13.92 -10.10 12.19
N PRO A 93 -14.57 -10.06 11.01
CA PRO A 93 -15.16 -8.84 10.44
C PRO A 93 -16.05 -8.05 11.39
N GLU A 94 -16.77 -8.75 12.26
CA GLU A 94 -17.71 -8.19 13.23
C GLU A 94 -17.00 -7.35 14.30
N ARG A 95 -15.73 -7.70 14.58
CA ARG A 95 -14.87 -7.00 15.55
C ARG A 95 -14.24 -5.75 14.96
N VAL A 96 -14.22 -5.58 13.64
CA VAL A 96 -13.65 -4.39 13.00
C VAL A 96 -14.55 -3.17 13.23
N LYS A 97 -13.95 -2.09 13.74
CA LYS A 97 -14.59 -0.80 14.02
C LYS A 97 -14.26 0.26 12.98
N GLY A 98 -13.18 0.11 12.23
CA GLY A 98 -12.85 0.99 11.13
C GLY A 98 -11.52 0.66 10.48
N PHE A 99 -11.17 1.46 9.48
CA PHE A 99 -9.97 1.27 8.69
C PHE A 99 -9.26 2.61 8.43
N MET A 100 -7.92 2.56 8.38
CA MET A 100 -7.09 3.63 7.84
C MET A 100 -6.24 3.07 6.71
N ALA A 101 -6.16 3.75 5.57
CA ALA A 101 -5.27 3.33 4.49
C ALA A 101 -4.42 4.46 3.91
N THR A 102 -3.19 4.11 3.56
CA THR A 102 -2.27 4.95 2.79
C THR A 102 -2.13 4.37 1.40
N MET A 103 -2.48 5.16 0.39
CA MET A 103 -2.57 4.75 -1.00
C MET A 103 -1.57 5.53 -1.86
N CYS A 104 -0.92 4.83 -2.78
CA CYS A 104 -0.04 5.50 -3.75
C CYS A 104 -0.75 6.61 -4.54
N VAL A 105 -0.12 7.78 -4.63
CA VAL A 105 -0.69 8.96 -5.31
C VAL A 105 -1.09 8.69 -6.76
N VAL A 106 -0.42 7.73 -7.42
CA VAL A 106 -0.74 7.31 -8.80
C VAL A 106 -2.19 6.83 -8.94
N HIS A 107 -2.80 6.33 -7.86
CA HIS A 107 -4.23 6.00 -7.85
C HIS A 107 -5.11 7.22 -8.16
N CYS A 108 -4.81 8.39 -7.59
CA CYS A 108 -5.58 9.60 -7.83
C CYS A 108 -5.31 10.22 -9.19
N ILE A 109 -4.08 10.07 -9.71
CA ILE A 109 -3.73 10.49 -11.08
C ILE A 109 -4.53 9.66 -12.10
N LEU A 110 -4.70 8.36 -11.85
CA LEU A 110 -5.43 7.46 -12.74
C LEU A 110 -6.96 7.48 -12.53
N LEU A 111 -7.45 7.85 -11.34
CA LEU A 111 -8.87 7.80 -10.96
C LEU A 111 -9.44 9.13 -10.43
N PRO A 112 -9.12 10.31 -10.99
CA PRO A 112 -9.52 11.58 -10.38
C PRO A 112 -11.04 11.72 -10.23
N GLU A 113 -11.79 11.32 -11.25
CA GLU A 113 -13.27 11.38 -11.26
C GLU A 113 -13.93 10.17 -10.58
N ASP A 114 -13.19 9.06 -10.50
CA ASP A 114 -13.70 7.77 -10.02
C ASP A 114 -13.52 7.61 -8.50
N LEU A 115 -12.70 8.44 -7.86
CA LEU A 115 -12.36 8.32 -6.44
C LEU A 115 -13.60 8.41 -5.52
N PRO A 116 -14.55 9.34 -5.71
CA PRO A 116 -15.76 9.37 -4.88
C PRO A 116 -16.60 8.09 -4.99
N LYS A 117 -16.68 7.52 -6.20
CA LYS A 117 -17.37 6.25 -6.43
C LYS A 117 -16.63 5.10 -5.76
N LEU A 118 -15.31 5.03 -5.90
CA LEU A 118 -14.48 4.03 -5.23
C LEU A 118 -14.66 4.07 -3.71
N CYS A 119 -14.68 5.26 -3.10
CA CYS A 119 -14.93 5.39 -1.66
C CYS A 119 -16.32 4.87 -1.26
N LYS A 120 -17.36 5.11 -2.07
CA LYS A 120 -18.71 4.56 -1.83
C LYS A 120 -18.74 3.03 -1.96
N ASP A 121 -18.12 2.50 -3.01
CA ASP A 121 -18.02 1.05 -3.25
C ASP A 121 -17.26 0.37 -2.11
N LEU A 122 -16.16 0.98 -1.63
CA LEU A 122 -15.41 0.50 -0.47
C LEU A 122 -16.23 0.55 0.82
N ALA A 123 -16.96 1.64 1.08
CA ALA A 123 -17.82 1.72 2.25
C ALA A 123 -18.87 0.59 2.25
N SER A 124 -19.44 0.27 1.08
CA SER A 124 -20.37 -0.84 0.92
C SER A 124 -19.69 -2.20 1.16
N ASP A 125 -18.54 -2.45 0.55
CA ASP A 125 -17.75 -3.68 0.73
C ASP A 125 -17.35 -3.88 2.20
N LEU A 126 -17.11 -2.78 2.92
CA LEU A 126 -16.74 -2.76 4.33
C LEU A 126 -17.95 -2.75 5.29
N LYS A 127 -19.16 -3.08 4.82
CA LYS A 127 -20.39 -3.10 5.65
C LYS A 127 -20.63 -1.78 6.41
N ASN A 128 -20.35 -0.65 5.75
CA ASN A 128 -20.44 0.71 6.28
C ASN A 128 -19.57 0.99 7.52
N LYS A 129 -18.46 0.25 7.72
CA LYS A 129 -17.48 0.63 8.74
C LYS A 129 -16.76 1.93 8.34
N PRO A 130 -16.50 2.85 9.30
CA PRO A 130 -15.70 4.04 9.07
C PRO A 130 -14.37 3.72 8.38
N PHE A 131 -14.02 4.52 7.38
CA PHE A 131 -12.78 4.43 6.64
C PHE A 131 -12.18 5.83 6.45
N MET A 132 -10.90 5.97 6.76
CA MET A 132 -10.12 7.14 6.37
C MET A 132 -8.93 6.71 5.51
N GLY A 133 -8.47 7.59 4.64
CA GLY A 133 -7.24 7.33 3.93
C GLY A 133 -6.54 8.58 3.46
N GLY A 134 -5.25 8.44 3.27
CA GLY A 134 -4.37 9.47 2.73
C GLY A 134 -3.57 8.94 1.54
N GLN A 135 -2.92 9.86 0.84
CA GLN A 135 -2.09 9.54 -0.30
C GLN A 135 -0.65 9.93 -0.02
N THR A 136 0.28 9.04 -0.32
CA THR A 136 1.70 9.36 -0.29
C THR A 136 2.38 8.98 -1.60
N PHE A 137 3.62 9.41 -1.75
CA PHE A 137 4.47 9.01 -2.86
C PHE A 137 5.44 7.94 -2.36
N GLY A 138 5.35 6.72 -2.88
CA GLY A 138 6.36 5.68 -2.63
C GLY A 138 6.06 4.72 -1.47
N GLU A 139 4.81 4.33 -1.26
CA GLU A 139 4.43 3.33 -0.26
C GLU A 139 5.15 2.02 -0.53
N GLN A 140 5.97 1.59 0.43
CA GLN A 140 6.67 0.32 0.35
C GLN A 140 5.87 -0.75 1.09
N GLY A 141 5.98 -1.99 0.63
CA GLY A 141 5.49 -3.14 1.36
C GLY A 141 6.42 -4.31 1.20
N ARG A 142 6.08 -5.42 1.85
CA ARG A 142 6.87 -6.63 1.80
C ARG A 142 6.38 -7.53 0.67
N PHE A 143 7.27 -7.93 -0.23
CA PHE A 143 6.99 -8.95 -1.23
C PHE A 143 6.94 -10.34 -0.59
N SER A 144 6.45 -11.34 -1.34
CA SER A 144 6.32 -12.71 -0.85
C SER A 144 7.66 -13.37 -0.49
N ASN A 145 8.76 -12.95 -1.11
CA ASN A 145 10.12 -13.37 -0.76
C ASN A 145 10.68 -12.66 0.50
N GLY A 146 9.90 -11.75 1.10
CA GLY A 146 10.26 -11.04 2.32
C GLY A 146 11.03 -9.73 2.13
N VAL A 147 11.39 -9.38 0.89
CA VAL A 147 12.06 -8.13 0.54
C VAL A 147 11.08 -6.96 0.66
N ILE A 148 11.53 -5.83 1.20
CA ILE A 148 10.75 -4.59 1.24
C ILE A 148 11.02 -3.83 -0.06
N GLY A 149 9.97 -3.30 -0.68
CA GLY A 149 10.14 -2.36 -1.79
C GLY A 149 8.82 -1.73 -2.24
N HIS A 150 8.95 -0.79 -3.17
CA HIS A 150 7.79 -0.14 -3.77
C HIS A 150 7.26 -1.00 -4.93
N GLY A 151 6.10 -1.61 -4.72
CA GLY A 151 5.39 -2.37 -5.74
C GLY A 151 4.43 -1.49 -6.55
N ASN A 152 3.91 -2.03 -7.65
CA ASN A 152 2.88 -1.34 -8.41
C ASN A 152 1.59 -1.18 -7.60
N LEU A 153 1.07 0.04 -7.48
CA LEU A 153 -0.24 0.31 -6.86
C LEU A 153 -0.33 -0.25 -5.43
N MET A 154 0.71 -0.03 -4.62
CA MET A 154 0.73 -0.47 -3.23
C MET A 154 -0.24 0.35 -2.40
N VAL A 155 -0.94 -0.35 -1.51
CA VAL A 155 -1.78 0.24 -0.49
C VAL A 155 -1.41 -0.41 0.83
N ALA A 156 -1.08 0.41 1.81
CA ALA A 156 -0.98 -0.01 3.19
C ALA A 156 -2.31 0.29 3.87
N ALA A 157 -2.80 -0.64 4.69
CA ALA A 157 -3.98 -0.38 5.49
C ALA A 157 -3.84 -0.98 6.89
N ILE A 158 -4.59 -0.39 7.79
CA ILE A 158 -4.71 -0.73 9.20
C ILE A 158 -6.20 -0.95 9.46
N ALA A 159 -6.53 -2.08 10.06
CA ALA A 159 -7.86 -2.32 10.60
C ALA A 159 -7.83 -2.11 12.12
N PHE A 160 -8.78 -1.32 12.61
CA PHE A 160 -9.01 -1.12 14.04
C PHE A 160 -10.10 -2.09 14.48
N ALA A 161 -9.79 -2.99 15.41
CA ALA A 161 -10.73 -3.98 15.91
C ALA A 161 -10.74 -4.01 17.44
N VAL A 162 -11.84 -4.50 18.02
CA VAL A 162 -11.88 -4.82 19.46
C VAL A 162 -11.27 -6.19 19.66
N ASP A 163 -10.25 -6.25 20.52
CA ASP A 163 -9.86 -7.52 21.13
C ASP A 163 -10.88 -7.85 22.21
N THR A 164 -11.44 -9.05 22.14
CA THR A 164 -12.10 -9.63 23.31
C THR A 164 -11.43 -10.98 23.48
N GLN A 165 -10.53 -11.08 24.45
CA GLN A 165 -9.96 -12.33 24.93
C GLN A 165 -11.03 -13.12 25.70
N ASP A 166 -12.20 -13.35 25.14
CA ASP A 166 -13.28 -14.06 25.83
C ASP A 166 -14.11 -14.81 24.80
N ASP A 167 -13.71 -16.05 24.52
CA ASP A 167 -14.63 -17.10 24.05
C ASP A 167 -14.58 -18.32 25.02
N ASP A 168 -13.86 -18.24 26.16
CA ASP A 168 -13.80 -19.30 27.21
C ASP A 168 -14.20 -18.72 28.59
N GLU A 169 -15.37 -19.14 29.07
CA GLU A 169 -16.00 -18.94 30.40
C GLU A 169 -16.19 -17.52 30.97
N GLU A 170 -17.44 -17.26 31.34
CA GLU A 170 -17.99 -16.03 31.90
C GLU A 170 -17.36 -15.67 33.25
N VAL A 171 -16.32 -14.84 33.25
CA VAL A 171 -15.97 -13.99 34.38
C VAL A 171 -16.22 -12.55 33.95
N VAL A 172 -17.31 -11.97 34.45
CA VAL A 172 -17.64 -10.55 34.22
C VAL A 172 -16.60 -9.68 34.93
N VAL A 173 -15.53 -9.36 34.21
CA VAL A 173 -14.68 -8.20 34.48
C VAL A 173 -15.05 -7.15 33.45
N PRO A 174 -15.51 -5.95 33.83
CA PRO A 174 -15.86 -4.93 32.85
C PRO A 174 -14.62 -4.61 32.01
N PRO A 175 -14.71 -4.58 30.66
CA PRO A 175 -13.55 -4.29 29.83
C PRO A 175 -13.02 -2.91 30.19
N PRO A 176 -11.69 -2.71 30.28
CA PRO A 176 -11.15 -1.36 30.25
C PRO A 176 -11.66 -0.73 28.96
N ALA A 177 -12.40 0.36 29.08
CA ALA A 177 -12.84 1.10 27.91
C ALA A 177 -11.62 1.50 27.08
N GLY A 178 -11.46 0.92 25.88
CA GLY A 178 -10.57 1.49 24.86
C GLY A 178 -9.42 0.66 24.31
N GLU A 179 -9.35 -0.66 24.49
CA GLU A 179 -8.33 -1.44 23.76
C GLU A 179 -8.70 -1.60 22.28
N VAL A 180 -8.05 -0.80 21.43
CA VAL A 180 -8.11 -0.90 19.97
C VAL A 180 -6.92 -1.72 19.49
N THR A 181 -7.20 -2.88 18.90
CA THR A 181 -6.17 -3.70 18.24
C THR A 181 -5.91 -3.19 16.83
N ILE A 182 -4.64 -2.88 16.55
CA ILE A 182 -4.16 -2.52 15.21
C ILE A 182 -3.75 -3.79 14.48
N VAL A 183 -4.48 -4.13 13.41
CA VAL A 183 -4.17 -5.29 12.56
C VAL A 183 -3.59 -4.82 11.23
N PHE A 184 -2.40 -5.31 10.88
CA PHE A 184 -1.75 -5.07 9.59
C PHE A 184 -2.03 -6.23 8.63
N ALA A 185 -2.27 -5.93 7.34
CA ALA A 185 -2.58 -6.93 6.30
C ALA A 185 -1.47 -7.96 6.00
N GLN A 186 -0.28 -7.85 6.60
CA GLN A 186 0.83 -8.81 6.47
C GLN A 186 1.28 -9.38 7.83
N PRO A 187 0.58 -10.39 8.37
CA PRO A 187 0.77 -10.89 9.74
C PRO A 187 2.13 -11.56 10.00
N GLN A 188 2.71 -12.24 9.01
CA GLN A 188 3.98 -12.94 9.20
C GLN A 188 5.17 -11.98 9.36
N GLY A 189 5.04 -10.73 8.90
CA GLY A 189 5.99 -9.66 9.17
C GLY A 189 5.65 -8.87 10.42
N SER A 190 4.37 -8.55 10.64
CA SER A 190 3.95 -7.61 11.68
C SER A 190 4.21 -8.10 13.11
N LYS A 191 4.05 -9.40 13.41
CA LYS A 191 4.32 -9.93 14.76
C LYS A 191 5.81 -9.84 15.10
N ARG A 192 6.69 -10.11 14.13
CA ARG A 192 8.15 -10.03 14.29
C ARG A 192 8.64 -8.57 14.32
N LEU A 193 8.04 -7.70 13.52
CA LEU A 193 8.31 -6.26 13.53
C LEU A 193 7.88 -5.61 14.85
N TRP A 194 6.70 -5.94 15.38
CA TRP A 194 6.24 -5.44 16.68
C TRP A 194 7.15 -5.90 17.82
N GLN A 195 7.63 -7.15 17.77
CA GLN A 195 8.59 -7.67 18.74
C GLN A 195 9.96 -7.00 18.65
N THR A 196 10.39 -6.61 17.45
CA THR A 196 11.74 -6.08 17.19
C THR A 196 11.81 -4.55 17.31
N HIS A 197 10.73 -3.84 16.97
CA HIS A 197 10.66 -2.39 16.84
C HIS A 197 9.47 -1.79 17.63
N ASN A 198 9.14 -2.38 18.79
CA ASN A 198 7.98 -1.99 19.60
C ASN A 198 7.93 -0.47 19.87
N ALA A 199 9.06 0.11 20.29
CA ALA A 199 9.15 1.53 20.62
C ALA A 199 8.88 2.45 19.41
N ASP A 200 9.44 2.10 18.24
CA ASP A 200 9.25 2.89 17.00
C ASP A 200 7.80 2.79 16.51
N MET A 201 7.20 1.60 16.63
CA MET A 201 5.80 1.37 16.26
C MET A 201 4.83 2.07 17.21
N GLN A 202 5.11 2.07 18.53
CA GLN A 202 4.34 2.83 19.51
C GLN A 202 4.42 4.34 19.26
N CYS A 203 5.61 4.86 18.94
CA CYS A 203 5.81 6.26 18.57
C CYS A 203 5.02 6.63 17.31
N ALA A 204 5.10 5.82 16.25
CA ALA A 204 4.35 6.03 15.01
C ALA A 204 2.83 6.01 15.25
N VAL A 205 2.33 5.11 16.11
CA VAL A 205 0.92 5.09 16.51
C VAL A 205 0.56 6.37 17.25
N GLN A 206 1.36 6.79 18.22
CA GLN A 206 1.10 7.98 19.03
C GLN A 206 1.03 9.27 18.18
N VAL A 207 1.86 9.39 17.14
CA VAL A 207 1.81 10.49 16.16
C VAL A 207 0.55 10.45 15.28
N MET A 208 -0.02 9.28 15.03
CA MET A 208 -1.25 9.16 14.22
C MET A 208 -2.53 9.46 15.01
N VAL A 209 -2.51 9.39 16.35
CA VAL A 209 -3.68 9.65 17.21
C VAL A 209 -3.67 11.05 17.85
N SER A 210 -2.61 11.85 17.61
CA SER A 210 -2.45 13.23 18.07
C SER A 210 -2.75 14.24 16.96
#